data_AF-D2BBN2-F1
#
_entry.id   AF-D2BBN2-F1
#
_cell.length_a   1.000
_cell.length_b   1.000
_cell.length_c   1.000
_cell.angle_alpha   90.00
_cell.angle_beta   90.00
_cell.angle_gamma   90.00
#
_symmetry.space_group_name_H-M   'P 1'
#
loop_
_entity.id
_entity.type
_entity.pdbx_description
1 polymer ?
#
loop_
_entity_poly.entity_id
_entity_poly.type
_entity_poly.pdbx_seq_one_letter_code
_entity_poly.pdbx_strand_id
1 'polypeptide(L)'
;MTVTDDAGVGTPIEPRLAGHTGYLARLASQRAERCDLAALPSGRSPRDLAVLCVLAERPLSQARLGSLLEVNRTVMIAVIDGLESAGLVRRERDPADRRRYALRVTGEGAAALEEMRGSVRSAEKRLVAPLGPAGHRRLHELLRPIVPDLVDALPESVTGQTGFLLDRVSRRLRGQREQALRGLGIEPWCVRMLVALDSAQPCTQERLAGCMGVTGPTIVQAIDDLHSAGLILRDRNPADRREHVLRLTPEGERYLAEALKVEDGAQRDLADLLGDAEAAELNALLAALVTG
;
A
#
# COMPACT_ATOMS: atom_id res chain seq x y z
N MET A 1 15.60 -8.19 -9.21
CA MET A 1 15.24 -6.75 -9.14
C MET A 1 15.17 -6.35 -7.68
N THR A 2 15.62 -5.15 -7.30
CA THR A 2 15.65 -4.69 -5.89
C THR A 2 14.85 -3.41 -5.73
N VAL A 3 14.08 -3.30 -4.64
CA VAL A 3 13.37 -2.10 -4.19
C VAL A 3 14.29 -1.30 -3.29
N THR A 4 14.76 -0.14 -3.71
CA THR A 4 15.63 0.70 -2.89
C THR A 4 14.84 1.39 -1.77
N ASP A 5 15.28 1.23 -0.52
CA ASP A 5 14.85 2.08 0.61
C ASP A 5 15.91 3.16 0.91
N ASP A 6 15.53 4.19 1.66
CA ASP A 6 16.38 5.35 2.02
C ASP A 6 17.62 4.96 2.84
N ALA A 7 17.60 3.77 3.46
CA ALA A 7 18.76 3.17 4.13
C ALA A 7 19.76 2.48 3.16
N GLY A 8 19.51 2.52 1.84
CA GLY A 8 20.29 1.77 0.84
C GLY A 8 20.08 0.26 0.88
N VAL A 9 19.18 -0.25 1.73
CA VAL A 9 18.84 -1.66 1.82
C VAL A 9 17.82 -2.00 0.75
N GLY A 10 18.31 -2.52 -0.38
CA GLY A 10 17.46 -3.02 -1.45
C GLY A 10 16.67 -4.25 -0.99
N THR A 11 15.35 -4.13 -0.79
CA THR A 11 14.51 -5.34 -0.59
C THR A 11 14.38 -6.03 -1.95
N PRO A 12 14.85 -7.27 -2.13
CA PRO A 12 14.68 -7.97 -3.40
C PRO A 12 13.19 -8.11 -3.73
N ILE A 13 12.81 -7.84 -4.98
CA ILE A 13 11.52 -8.27 -5.51
C ILE A 13 11.57 -9.80 -5.53
N GLU A 14 10.73 -10.41 -4.71
CA GLU A 14 10.57 -11.85 -4.62
C GLU A 14 10.22 -12.43 -5.99
N PRO A 15 11.08 -13.26 -6.61
CA PRO A 15 10.88 -13.74 -7.98
C PRO A 15 9.52 -14.40 -8.20
N ARG A 16 9.01 -15.12 -7.19
CA ARG A 16 7.69 -15.77 -7.26
C ARG A 16 6.52 -14.81 -7.27
N LEU A 17 6.71 -13.59 -6.77
CA LEU A 17 5.68 -12.55 -6.71
C LEU A 17 5.94 -11.40 -7.69
N ALA A 18 7.03 -11.46 -8.45
CA ALA A 18 7.43 -10.42 -9.40
C ALA A 18 6.43 -10.25 -10.56
N GLY A 19 5.58 -11.26 -10.81
CA GLY A 19 4.50 -11.21 -11.79
C GLY A 19 3.12 -10.92 -11.22
N HIS A 20 2.99 -10.66 -9.90
CA HIS A 20 1.70 -10.49 -9.24
C HIS A 20 1.41 -9.01 -9.00
N THR A 21 0.36 -8.48 -9.63
CA THR A 21 0.01 -7.07 -9.57
C THR A 21 -0.25 -6.59 -8.15
N GLY A 22 -0.91 -7.39 -7.32
CA GLY A 22 -1.17 -7.03 -5.91
C GLY A 22 0.13 -6.81 -5.11
N TYR A 23 1.17 -7.60 -5.38
CA TYR A 23 2.47 -7.44 -4.73
C TYR A 23 3.20 -6.18 -5.21
N LEU A 24 3.25 -5.97 -6.53
CA LEU A 24 3.90 -4.80 -7.13
C LEU A 24 3.17 -3.49 -6.79
N ALA A 25 1.84 -3.47 -6.82
CA ALA A 25 1.02 -2.32 -6.44
C ALA A 25 1.24 -1.92 -4.98
N ARG A 26 1.39 -2.91 -4.08
CA ARG A 26 1.75 -2.65 -2.67
C ARG A 26 3.11 -1.98 -2.56
N LEU A 27 4.12 -2.48 -3.27
CA LEU A 27 5.47 -1.90 -3.25
C LEU A 27 5.49 -0.49 -3.84
N ALA A 28 4.81 -0.28 -4.97
CA ALA A 28 4.68 1.02 -5.61
C ALA A 28 3.95 2.02 -4.71
N SER A 29 2.86 1.59 -4.05
CA SER A 29 2.13 2.38 -3.06
C SER A 29 3.01 2.78 -1.87
N GLN A 30 3.81 1.87 -1.32
CA GLN A 30 4.74 2.16 -0.23
C GLN A 30 5.86 3.12 -0.63
N ARG A 31 6.35 3.04 -1.87
CA ARG A 31 7.31 4.00 -2.40
C ARG A 31 6.67 5.38 -2.58
N ALA A 32 5.47 5.43 -3.17
CA ALA A 32 4.74 6.67 -3.36
C ALA A 32 4.44 7.37 -2.03
N GLU A 33 3.94 6.64 -1.04
CA GLU A 33 3.64 7.19 0.29
C GLU A 33 4.89 7.77 0.97
N ARG A 34 6.05 7.10 0.86
CA ARG A 34 7.33 7.63 1.36
C ARG A 34 7.73 8.91 0.63
N CYS A 35 7.66 8.92 -0.70
CA CYS A 35 7.99 10.11 -1.49
C CYS A 35 7.09 11.30 -1.16
N ASP A 36 5.79 11.06 -0.99
CA ASP A 36 4.81 12.09 -0.65
C ASP A 36 5.04 12.61 0.76
N LEU A 37 5.22 11.72 1.75
CA LEU A 37 5.48 12.11 3.13
C LEU A 37 6.77 12.93 3.27
N ALA A 38 7.82 12.56 2.55
CA ALA A 38 9.09 13.30 2.55
C ALA A 38 8.99 14.68 1.87
N ALA A 39 8.04 14.88 0.95
CA ALA A 39 7.85 16.13 0.23
C ALA A 39 6.87 17.09 0.90
N LEU A 40 5.91 16.55 1.66
CA LEU A 40 4.90 17.35 2.34
C LEU A 40 5.49 18.22 3.46
N PRO A 41 4.88 19.39 3.74
CA PRO A 41 5.28 20.21 4.88
C PRO A 41 5.24 19.44 6.20
N SER A 42 6.13 19.77 7.13
CA SER A 42 6.23 19.12 8.44
C SER A 42 4.87 19.07 9.15
N GLY A 43 4.51 17.88 9.66
CA GLY A 43 3.24 17.65 10.35
C GLY A 43 2.03 17.51 9.42
N ARG A 44 2.22 17.43 8.10
CA ARG A 44 1.18 17.09 7.13
C ARG A 44 1.33 15.67 6.61
N SER A 45 0.21 15.11 6.17
CA SER A 45 0.13 13.77 5.61
C SER A 45 -0.59 13.73 4.26
N PRO A 46 -0.40 12.68 3.44
CA PRO A 46 -1.17 12.50 2.21
C PRO A 46 -2.68 12.44 2.45
N ARG A 47 -3.10 12.02 3.66
CA ARG A 47 -4.51 11.99 4.05
C ARG A 47 -5.08 13.39 4.28
N ASP A 48 -4.30 14.30 4.86
CA ASP A 48 -4.68 15.71 5.00
C ASP A 48 -4.90 16.35 3.63
N LEU A 49 -3.99 16.06 2.68
CA LEU A 49 -4.11 16.51 1.29
C LEU A 49 -5.43 16.03 0.66
N ALA A 50 -5.73 14.72 0.78
CA ALA A 50 -6.95 14.15 0.21
C ALA A 50 -8.22 14.78 0.83
N VAL A 51 -8.25 14.98 2.15
CA VAL A 51 -9.38 15.64 2.83
C VAL A 51 -9.55 17.07 2.33
N LEU A 52 -8.47 17.86 2.26
CA LEU A 52 -8.52 19.24 1.79
C LEU A 52 -8.95 19.34 0.32
N CYS A 53 -8.46 18.45 -0.56
CA CYS A 53 -8.90 18.39 -1.95
C CYS A 53 -10.41 18.15 -2.05
N VAL A 54 -10.97 17.19 -1.30
CA VAL A 54 -12.41 16.90 -1.33
C VAL A 54 -13.22 18.07 -0.78
N LEU A 55 -12.78 18.68 0.32
CA LEU A 55 -13.48 19.80 0.96
C LEU A 55 -13.39 21.11 0.17
N ALA A 56 -12.36 21.28 -0.66
CA ALA A 56 -12.22 22.44 -1.53
C ALA A 56 -13.29 22.50 -2.63
N GLU A 57 -13.76 21.33 -3.11
CA GLU A 57 -14.83 21.24 -4.11
C GLU A 57 -16.21 21.44 -3.48
N ARG A 58 -16.43 20.89 -2.28
CA ARG A 58 -17.70 20.99 -1.58
C ARG A 58 -17.58 20.77 -0.07
N PRO A 59 -18.39 21.46 0.75
CA PRO A 59 -18.49 21.18 2.18
C PRO A 59 -19.10 19.80 2.42
N LEU A 60 -18.54 19.03 3.36
CA LEU A 60 -19.03 17.70 3.71
C LEU A 60 -18.98 17.47 5.21
N SER A 61 -19.80 16.51 5.69
CA SER A 61 -19.68 16.01 7.05
C SER A 61 -18.47 15.06 7.19
N GLN A 62 -17.98 14.91 8.43
CA GLN A 62 -16.92 13.94 8.76
C GLN A 62 -17.29 12.51 8.34
N ALA A 63 -18.54 12.10 8.57
CA ALA A 63 -19.02 10.77 8.20
C ALA A 63 -18.98 10.57 6.68
N ARG A 64 -19.35 11.61 5.91
CA ARG A 64 -19.30 11.53 4.44
C ARG A 64 -17.88 11.51 3.92
N LEU A 65 -16.96 12.29 4.50
CA LEU A 65 -15.52 12.21 4.19
C LEU A 65 -14.95 10.82 4.49
N GLY A 66 -15.27 10.27 5.67
CA GLY A 66 -14.83 8.93 6.07
C GLY A 66 -15.31 7.86 5.08
N SER A 67 -16.56 7.94 4.65
CA SER A 67 -17.12 7.04 3.63
C SER A 67 -16.44 7.21 2.27
N LEU A 68 -16.27 8.45 1.77
CA LEU A 68 -15.71 8.72 0.45
C LEU A 68 -14.21 8.37 0.35
N LEU A 69 -13.45 8.64 1.40
CA LEU A 69 -12.02 8.37 1.46
C LEU A 69 -11.70 7.01 2.10
N GLU A 70 -12.73 6.21 2.43
CA GLU A 70 -12.61 4.91 3.12
C GLU A 70 -11.69 5.00 4.36
N VAL A 71 -11.85 6.07 5.13
CA VAL A 71 -11.12 6.31 6.38
C VAL A 71 -12.07 5.99 7.52
N ASN A 72 -11.63 5.12 8.43
CA ASN A 72 -12.43 4.78 9.60
C ASN A 72 -12.69 6.02 10.48
N ARG A 73 -13.77 5.96 11.26
CA ARG A 73 -14.24 7.10 12.05
C ARG A 73 -13.18 7.65 13.00
N THR A 74 -12.45 6.79 13.72
CA THR A 74 -11.44 7.20 14.70
C THR A 74 -10.32 7.99 14.03
N VAL A 75 -9.81 7.49 12.91
CA VAL A 75 -8.77 8.18 12.13
C VAL A 75 -9.30 9.48 11.53
N MET A 76 -10.52 9.48 11.00
CA MET A 76 -11.13 10.69 10.43
C MET A 76 -11.31 11.79 11.49
N ILE A 77 -11.68 11.44 12.72
CA ILE A 77 -11.75 12.41 13.83
C ILE A 77 -10.38 13.05 14.07
N ALA A 78 -9.33 12.24 14.22
CA ALA A 78 -7.98 12.73 14.46
C ALA A 78 -7.46 13.64 13.33
N VAL A 79 -7.74 13.27 12.07
CA VAL A 79 -7.38 14.08 10.89
C VAL A 79 -8.08 15.44 10.93
N ILE A 80 -9.39 15.45 11.17
CA ILE A 80 -10.15 16.71 11.19
C ILE A 80 -9.76 17.58 12.37
N ASP A 81 -9.57 17.01 13.56
CA ASP A 81 -9.11 17.76 14.72
C ASP A 81 -7.71 18.38 14.48
N GLY A 82 -6.81 17.64 13.83
CA GLY A 82 -5.50 18.16 13.43
C GLY A 82 -5.57 19.28 12.38
N LEU A 83 -6.47 19.17 11.40
CA LEU A 83 -6.69 20.21 10.39
C LEU A 83 -7.36 21.47 10.98
N GLU A 84 -8.31 21.31 11.90
CA GLU A 84 -8.96 22.43 12.60
C GLU A 84 -8.04 23.13 13.58
N SER A 85 -7.25 22.38 14.35
CA SER A 85 -6.25 22.96 15.26
C SER A 85 -5.19 23.77 14.51
N ALA A 86 -4.96 23.46 13.24
CA ALA A 86 -4.07 24.20 12.36
C ALA A 86 -4.76 25.33 11.57
N GLY A 87 -6.04 25.61 11.83
CA GLY A 87 -6.79 26.67 11.15
C GLY A 87 -7.16 26.36 9.70
N LEU A 88 -6.89 25.16 9.18
CA LEU A 88 -7.05 24.82 7.76
C LEU A 88 -8.49 24.45 7.39
N VAL A 89 -9.22 23.90 8.36
CA VAL A 89 -10.63 23.53 8.23
C VAL A 89 -11.42 24.17 9.37
N ARG A 90 -12.70 24.43 9.16
CA ARG A 90 -13.64 24.83 10.22
C ARG A 90 -14.96 24.07 10.12
N ARG A 91 -15.54 23.70 11.26
CA ARG A 91 -16.93 23.23 11.38
C ARG A 91 -17.91 24.40 11.34
N GLU A 92 -18.87 24.33 10.43
CA GLU A 92 -20.03 25.24 10.36
C GLU A 92 -21.33 24.45 10.46
N ARG A 93 -22.42 25.11 10.89
CA ARG A 93 -23.74 24.49 10.79
C ARG A 93 -24.10 24.32 9.31
N ASP A 94 -24.54 23.12 8.95
CA ASP A 94 -25.00 22.84 7.60
C ASP A 94 -26.28 23.68 7.32
N PRO A 95 -26.29 24.51 6.26
CA PRO A 95 -27.46 25.32 5.92
C PRO A 95 -28.67 24.48 5.47
N ALA A 96 -28.46 23.26 4.95
CA ALA A 96 -29.52 22.34 4.55
C ALA A 96 -30.06 21.50 5.72
N ASP A 97 -29.24 21.25 6.75
CA ASP A 97 -29.65 20.58 7.98
C ASP A 97 -28.89 21.14 9.19
N ARG A 98 -29.50 22.10 9.90
CA ARG A 98 -28.91 22.76 11.07
C ARG A 98 -28.58 21.83 12.25
N ARG A 99 -28.97 20.56 12.20
CA ARG A 99 -28.61 19.51 13.18
C ARG A 99 -27.27 18.86 12.84
N ARG A 100 -26.69 19.16 11.68
CA ARG A 100 -25.41 18.63 11.19
C ARG A 100 -24.37 19.74 11.12
N TYR A 101 -23.11 19.31 11.23
CA TYR A 101 -21.96 20.15 10.93
C TYR A 101 -21.41 19.77 9.55
N ALA A 102 -21.09 20.80 8.76
CA ALA A 102 -20.32 20.69 7.53
C ALA A 102 -18.92 21.26 7.78
N LEU A 103 -17.92 20.61 7.19
CA LEU A 103 -16.55 21.07 7.21
C LEU A 103 -16.29 21.93 5.99
N ARG A 104 -15.58 23.04 6.17
CA ARG A 104 -15.12 23.91 5.07
C ARG A 104 -13.64 24.18 5.19
N VAL A 105 -12.98 24.26 4.04
CA VAL A 105 -11.60 24.77 3.95
C VAL A 105 -11.61 26.28 4.24
N THR A 106 -10.68 26.76 5.05
CA THR A 106 -10.48 28.19 5.33
C THR A 106 -9.62 28.85 4.25
N GLY A 107 -9.40 30.16 4.33
CA GLY A 107 -8.44 30.84 3.45
C GLY A 107 -7.01 30.30 3.62
N GLU A 108 -6.59 30.07 4.87
CA GLU A 108 -5.31 29.45 5.21
C GLU A 108 -5.24 28.00 4.72
N GLY A 109 -6.34 27.25 4.86
CA GLY A 109 -6.48 25.90 4.32
C GLY A 109 -6.32 25.83 2.81
N ALA A 110 -6.84 26.81 2.08
CA ALA A 110 -6.71 26.87 0.62
C ALA A 110 -5.26 27.16 0.19
N ALA A 111 -4.56 28.05 0.91
CA ALA A 111 -3.15 28.32 0.66
C ALA A 111 -2.28 27.07 0.96
N ALA A 112 -2.52 26.42 2.10
CA ALA A 112 -1.82 25.18 2.47
C ALA A 112 -2.10 24.05 1.48
N LEU A 113 -3.33 23.94 0.98
CA LEU A 113 -3.69 22.95 -0.05
C LEU A 113 -2.87 23.15 -1.32
N GLU A 114 -2.72 24.37 -1.81
CA GLU A 114 -1.92 24.64 -3.01
C GLU A 114 -0.43 24.34 -2.81
N GLU A 115 0.12 24.67 -1.63
CA GLU A 115 1.48 24.28 -1.25
C GLU A 115 1.65 22.75 -1.25
N MET A 116 0.77 22.03 -0.55
CA MET A 116 0.81 20.56 -0.46
C MET A 116 0.67 19.90 -1.83
N ARG A 117 -0.22 20.41 -2.69
CA ARG A 117 -0.35 19.95 -4.08
C ARG A 117 0.93 20.19 -4.87
N GLY A 118 1.59 21.34 -4.67
CA GLY A 118 2.90 21.64 -5.26
C GLY A 118 3.97 20.62 -4.87
N SER A 119 4.08 20.33 -3.57
CA SER A 119 5.01 19.34 -3.03
C SER A 119 4.78 17.94 -3.59
N VAL A 120 3.54 17.45 -3.55
CA VAL A 120 3.19 16.11 -4.05
C VAL A 120 3.37 16.01 -5.56
N ARG A 121 3.01 17.03 -6.35
CA ARG A 121 3.31 17.04 -7.80
C ARG A 121 4.81 16.95 -8.09
N SER A 122 5.65 17.59 -7.27
CA SER A 122 7.11 17.50 -7.41
C SER A 122 7.62 16.10 -7.06
N ALA A 123 7.09 15.48 -6.00
CA ALA A 123 7.40 14.11 -5.61
C ALA A 123 6.96 13.10 -6.67
N GLU A 124 5.73 13.22 -7.15
CA GLU A 124 5.17 12.38 -8.20
C GLU A 124 6.02 12.42 -9.47
N LYS A 125 6.45 13.61 -9.92
CA LYS A 125 7.34 13.74 -11.09
C LYS A 125 8.61 12.91 -10.97
N ARG A 126 9.19 12.80 -9.76
CA ARG A 126 10.35 11.93 -9.51
C ARG A 126 9.96 10.46 -9.51
N LEU A 127 8.87 10.12 -8.83
CA LEU A 127 8.34 8.75 -8.76
C LEU A 127 8.09 8.16 -10.15
N VAL A 128 7.44 8.92 -11.05
CA VAL A 128 7.04 8.43 -12.38
C VAL A 128 8.07 8.71 -13.47
N ALA A 129 9.20 9.36 -13.14
CA ALA A 129 10.27 9.65 -14.10
C ALA A 129 10.73 8.41 -14.90
N PRO A 130 10.87 7.20 -14.31
CA PRO A 130 11.25 5.99 -15.05
C PRO A 130 10.24 5.56 -16.13
N LEU A 131 8.98 5.98 -16.03
CA LEU A 131 7.92 5.61 -16.98
C LEU A 131 7.82 6.58 -18.17
N GLY A 132 8.34 7.80 -18.01
CA GLY A 132 8.07 8.92 -18.91
C GLY A 132 6.58 9.30 -19.01
N PRO A 133 6.23 10.33 -19.81
CA PRO A 133 4.86 10.85 -19.87
C PRO A 133 3.84 9.87 -20.43
N ALA A 134 4.23 9.02 -21.39
CA ALA A 134 3.33 8.03 -21.98
C ALA A 134 3.06 6.88 -21.00
N GLY A 135 4.10 6.35 -20.34
CA GLY A 135 3.94 5.30 -19.34
C GLY A 135 3.16 5.78 -18.10
N HIS A 136 3.33 7.05 -17.69
CA HIS A 136 2.53 7.63 -16.61
C HIS A 136 1.04 7.68 -16.95
N ARG A 137 0.66 8.15 -18.15
CA ARG A 137 -0.75 8.14 -18.59
C ARG A 137 -1.29 6.72 -18.65
N ARG A 138 -0.51 5.80 -19.23
CA ARG A 138 -0.90 4.40 -19.38
C ARG A 138 -1.11 3.70 -18.04
N LEU A 139 -0.25 4.00 -17.05
CA LEU A 139 -0.45 3.52 -15.68
C LEU A 139 -1.81 3.96 -15.11
N HIS A 140 -2.19 5.22 -15.29
CA HIS A 140 -3.50 5.71 -14.83
C HIS A 140 -4.66 5.02 -15.55
N GLU A 141 -4.57 4.85 -16.86
CA GLU A 141 -5.57 4.12 -17.65
C GLU A 141 -5.79 2.69 -17.14
N LEU A 142 -4.72 2.00 -16.72
CA LEU A 142 -4.78 0.62 -16.24
C LEU A 142 -5.18 0.50 -14.76
N LEU A 143 -4.88 1.50 -13.93
CA LEU A 143 -5.25 1.48 -12.50
C LEU A 143 -6.72 1.84 -12.27
N ARG A 144 -7.29 2.77 -13.04
CA ARG A 144 -8.66 3.28 -12.82
C ARG A 144 -9.74 2.19 -12.89
N PRO A 145 -9.74 1.24 -13.83
CA PRO A 145 -10.74 0.17 -13.90
C PRO A 145 -10.72 -0.78 -12.69
N ILE A 146 -9.65 -0.83 -11.90
CA ILE A 146 -9.55 -1.65 -10.69
C ILE A 146 -10.31 -1.02 -9.51
N VAL A 147 -10.51 0.31 -9.55
CA VAL A 147 -11.17 1.11 -8.50
C VAL A 147 -12.24 2.06 -9.07
N PRO A 148 -13.20 1.57 -9.88
CA PRO A 148 -14.13 2.43 -10.64
C PRO A 148 -15.04 3.23 -9.71
N ASP A 149 -15.57 2.60 -8.65
CA ASP A 149 -16.46 3.25 -7.68
C ASP A 149 -15.82 4.48 -7.02
N LEU A 150 -14.51 4.42 -6.80
CA LEU A 150 -13.75 5.50 -6.19
C LEU A 150 -13.47 6.63 -7.18
N VAL A 151 -13.17 6.27 -8.44
CA VAL A 151 -12.94 7.23 -9.52
C VAL A 151 -14.20 8.06 -9.79
N ASP A 152 -15.38 7.44 -9.68
CA ASP A 152 -16.66 8.13 -9.89
C ASP A 152 -17.09 8.98 -8.69
N ALA A 153 -16.65 8.63 -7.48
CA ALA A 153 -17.10 9.27 -6.25
C ALA A 153 -16.26 10.47 -5.80
N LEU A 154 -14.99 10.55 -6.23
CA LEU A 154 -14.01 11.54 -5.80
C LEU A 154 -13.64 12.51 -6.92
N PRO A 155 -13.19 13.74 -6.58
CA PRO A 155 -12.77 14.71 -7.59
C PRO A 155 -11.43 14.33 -8.24
N GLU A 156 -11.21 14.81 -9.47
CA GLU A 156 -9.97 14.58 -10.23
C GLU A 156 -8.73 15.14 -9.52
N SER A 157 -8.90 16.14 -8.65
CA SER A 157 -7.83 16.64 -7.80
C SER A 157 -7.29 15.62 -6.78
N VAL A 158 -8.00 14.51 -6.56
CA VAL A 158 -7.58 13.36 -5.75
C VAL A 158 -7.28 12.16 -6.66
N THR A 159 -8.19 11.80 -7.56
CA THR A 159 -8.06 10.61 -8.41
C THR A 159 -6.98 10.75 -9.49
N GLY A 160 -6.56 11.97 -9.81
CA GLY A 160 -5.41 12.24 -10.69
C GLY A 160 -4.06 12.13 -9.98
N GLN A 161 -4.02 11.93 -8.65
CA GLN A 161 -2.77 11.72 -7.91
C GLN A 161 -2.36 10.24 -7.98
N THR A 162 -1.16 9.98 -8.50
CA THR A 162 -0.62 8.63 -8.71
C THR A 162 -0.45 7.89 -7.39
N GLY A 163 0.09 8.56 -6.36
CA GLY A 163 0.25 7.96 -5.04
C GLY A 163 -1.08 7.53 -4.42
N PHE A 164 -2.13 8.34 -4.62
CA PHE A 164 -3.49 8.00 -4.17
C PHE A 164 -4.06 6.80 -4.92
N LEU A 165 -4.00 6.76 -6.25
CA LEU A 165 -4.49 5.60 -7.02
C LEU A 165 -3.75 4.31 -6.66
N LEU A 166 -2.42 4.36 -6.56
CA LEU A 166 -1.60 3.20 -6.17
C LEU A 166 -2.01 2.66 -4.80
N ASP A 167 -2.22 3.54 -3.83
CA ASP A 167 -2.71 3.17 -2.50
C ASP A 167 -4.09 2.50 -2.56
N ARG A 168 -5.03 3.04 -3.34
CA ARG A 168 -6.38 2.46 -3.47
C ARG A 168 -6.39 1.11 -4.14
N VAL A 169 -5.67 0.97 -5.25
CA VAL A 169 -5.52 -0.32 -5.93
C VAL A 169 -4.84 -1.34 -5.01
N SER A 170 -3.76 -0.95 -4.32
CA SER A 170 -3.08 -1.80 -3.33
C SER A 170 -4.02 -2.29 -2.23
N ARG A 171 -4.87 -1.41 -1.67
CA ARG A 171 -5.86 -1.79 -0.65
C ARG A 171 -6.93 -2.73 -1.19
N ARG A 172 -7.48 -2.44 -2.38
CA ARG A 172 -8.52 -3.25 -3.03
C ARG A 172 -8.03 -4.67 -3.27
N LEU A 173 -6.87 -4.81 -3.92
CA LEU A 173 -6.26 -6.11 -4.22
C LEU A 173 -5.87 -6.87 -2.96
N ARG A 174 -5.31 -6.17 -1.95
CA ARG A 174 -5.01 -6.78 -0.65
C ARG A 174 -6.27 -7.30 0.04
N GLY A 175 -7.36 -6.54 0.05
CA GLY A 175 -8.62 -6.94 0.68
C GLY A 175 -9.23 -8.19 0.03
N GLN A 176 -9.24 -8.25 -1.31
CA GLN A 176 -9.69 -9.44 -2.05
C GLN A 176 -8.86 -10.67 -1.69
N ARG A 177 -7.53 -10.52 -1.68
CA ARG A 177 -6.62 -11.61 -1.34
C ARG A 177 -6.78 -12.06 0.11
N GLU A 178 -6.84 -11.14 1.07
CA GLU A 178 -7.05 -11.46 2.48
C GLU A 178 -8.35 -12.23 2.69
N GLN A 179 -9.42 -11.84 2.00
CA GLN A 179 -10.69 -12.55 2.02
C GLN A 179 -10.57 -13.97 1.45
N ALA A 180 -9.90 -14.12 0.30
CA ALA A 180 -9.70 -15.41 -0.34
C ALA A 180 -8.85 -16.37 0.51
N LEU A 181 -7.74 -15.88 1.08
CA LEU A 181 -6.88 -16.65 1.99
C LEU A 181 -7.67 -17.13 3.22
N ARG A 182 -8.41 -16.23 3.89
CA ARG A 182 -9.25 -16.60 5.04
C ARG A 182 -10.33 -17.62 4.69
N GLY A 183 -10.89 -17.55 3.47
CA GLY A 183 -11.83 -18.55 2.96
C GLY A 183 -11.26 -19.97 2.87
N LEU A 184 -9.93 -20.09 2.77
CA LEU A 184 -9.21 -21.37 2.80
C LEU A 184 -8.67 -21.72 4.20
N GLY A 185 -9.01 -20.95 5.23
CA GLY A 185 -8.43 -21.09 6.57
C GLY A 185 -6.96 -20.67 6.66
N ILE A 186 -6.47 -19.95 5.65
CA ILE A 186 -5.10 -19.42 5.59
C ILE A 186 -5.10 -18.03 6.20
N GLU A 187 -4.34 -17.88 7.28
CA GLU A 187 -4.08 -16.59 7.90
C GLU A 187 -3.09 -15.75 7.05
N PRO A 188 -3.49 -14.55 6.57
CA PRO A 188 -2.69 -13.78 5.61
C PRO A 188 -1.36 -13.25 6.16
N TRP A 189 -1.23 -13.10 7.47
CA TRP A 189 -0.12 -12.36 8.10
C TRP A 189 1.26 -12.99 7.81
N CYS A 190 1.33 -14.30 7.58
CA CYS A 190 2.58 -15.02 7.44
C CYS A 190 3.00 -15.31 5.99
N VAL A 191 2.10 -15.17 5.01
CA VAL A 191 2.31 -15.64 3.63
C VAL A 191 3.58 -15.06 3.01
N ARG A 192 3.81 -13.74 3.12
CA ARG A 192 5.01 -13.11 2.57
C ARG A 192 6.32 -13.67 3.16
N MET A 193 6.30 -13.99 4.45
CA MET A 193 7.47 -14.53 5.14
C MET A 193 7.73 -15.98 4.71
N LEU A 194 6.67 -16.78 4.51
CA LEU A 194 6.79 -18.13 3.96
C LEU A 194 7.32 -18.12 2.53
N VAL A 195 6.87 -17.19 1.67
CA VAL A 195 7.43 -17.05 0.31
C VAL A 195 8.93 -16.71 0.38
N ALA A 196 9.31 -15.73 1.19
CA ALA A 196 10.72 -15.33 1.33
C ALA A 196 11.58 -16.46 1.92
N LEU A 197 11.04 -17.21 2.88
CA LEU A 197 11.71 -18.38 3.46
C LEU A 197 11.88 -19.49 2.43
N ASP A 198 10.86 -19.78 1.62
CA ASP A 198 10.95 -20.83 0.60
C ASP A 198 12.03 -20.55 -0.45
N SER A 199 12.19 -19.28 -0.83
CA SER A 199 13.23 -18.86 -1.77
C SER A 199 14.63 -18.82 -1.14
N ALA A 200 14.74 -18.71 0.18
CA ALA A 200 16.03 -18.57 0.88
C ALA A 200 16.46 -19.83 1.65
N GLN A 201 15.57 -20.79 1.90
CA GLN A 201 15.83 -21.91 2.80
C GLN A 201 16.88 -22.88 2.25
N PRO A 202 17.69 -23.51 3.13
CA PRO A 202 17.85 -23.15 4.55
C PRO A 202 18.50 -21.78 4.73
N CYS A 203 17.94 -20.93 5.59
CA CYS A 203 18.50 -19.61 5.88
C CYS A 203 18.52 -19.27 7.37
N THR A 204 19.39 -18.33 7.75
CA THR A 204 19.38 -17.73 9.08
C THR A 204 18.27 -16.69 9.20
N GLN A 205 17.91 -16.33 10.44
CA GLN A 205 16.96 -15.25 10.71
C GLN A 205 17.42 -13.91 10.11
N GLU A 206 18.72 -13.63 10.19
CA GLU A 206 19.33 -12.43 9.62
C GLU A 206 19.18 -12.39 8.10
N ARG A 207 19.43 -13.51 7.43
CA ARG A 207 19.23 -13.61 5.98
C ARG A 207 17.76 -13.41 5.60
N LEU A 208 16.82 -14.01 6.34
CA LEU A 208 15.39 -13.83 6.08
C LEU A 208 14.95 -12.37 6.31
N ALA A 209 15.47 -11.71 7.35
CA ALA A 209 15.24 -10.29 7.62
C ALA A 209 15.73 -9.40 6.48
N GLY A 210 16.92 -9.67 5.97
CA GLY A 210 17.48 -9.01 4.78
C GLY A 210 16.59 -9.19 3.55
N CYS A 211 16.11 -10.40 3.27
CA CYS A 211 15.18 -10.65 2.16
C CYS A 211 13.85 -9.89 2.30
N MET A 212 13.39 -9.67 3.54
CA MET A 212 12.11 -9.03 3.81
C MET A 212 12.18 -7.51 3.98
N GLY A 213 13.38 -6.94 4.11
CA GLY A 213 13.60 -5.52 4.43
C GLY A 213 13.08 -5.12 5.81
N VAL A 214 13.13 -6.03 6.79
CA VAL A 214 12.62 -5.78 8.16
C VAL A 214 13.73 -5.88 9.20
N THR A 215 13.52 -5.25 10.36
CA THR A 215 14.46 -5.29 11.49
C THR A 215 14.31 -6.57 12.32
N GLY A 216 15.37 -6.93 13.06
CA GLY A 216 15.44 -8.14 13.89
C GLY A 216 14.28 -8.35 14.89
N PRO A 217 13.81 -7.33 15.64
CA PRO A 217 12.75 -7.55 16.63
C PRO A 217 11.42 -8.00 16.00
N THR A 218 11.04 -7.44 14.85
CA THR A 218 9.80 -7.77 14.15
C THR A 218 9.83 -9.19 13.57
N ILE A 219 10.99 -9.64 13.09
CA ILE A 219 11.10 -10.97 12.49
C ILE A 219 11.10 -12.08 13.53
N VAL A 220 11.64 -11.84 14.73
CA VAL A 220 11.72 -12.86 15.78
C VAL A 220 10.32 -13.32 16.20
N GLN A 221 9.42 -12.38 16.53
CA GLN A 221 8.05 -12.73 16.91
C GLN A 221 7.34 -13.50 15.80
N ALA A 222 7.50 -13.05 14.56
CA ALA A 222 6.85 -13.67 13.42
C ALA A 222 7.38 -15.11 13.16
N ILE A 223 8.67 -15.34 13.35
CA ILE A 223 9.30 -16.67 13.30
C ILE A 223 8.76 -17.56 14.42
N ASP A 224 8.66 -17.03 15.64
CA ASP A 224 8.16 -17.80 16.79
C ASP A 224 6.69 -18.20 16.60
N ASP A 225 5.86 -17.31 16.05
CA ASP A 225 4.47 -17.59 15.71
C ASP A 225 4.37 -18.66 14.61
N LEU A 226 5.20 -18.57 13.55
CA LEU A 226 5.25 -19.56 12.48
C LEU A 226 5.71 -20.94 12.97
N HIS A 227 6.69 -20.97 13.87
CA HIS A 227 7.21 -22.21 14.43
C HIS A 227 6.17 -22.86 15.35
N SER A 228 5.51 -22.07 16.19
CA SER A 228 4.42 -22.52 17.06
C SER A 228 3.22 -23.04 16.25
N ALA A 229 2.97 -22.45 15.07
CA ALA A 229 1.97 -22.92 14.12
C ALA A 229 2.39 -24.17 13.33
N GLY A 230 3.60 -24.73 13.55
CA GLY A 230 4.09 -25.92 12.86
C GLY A 230 4.45 -25.71 11.39
N LEU A 231 4.48 -24.46 10.90
CA LEU A 231 4.73 -24.14 9.49
C LEU A 231 6.24 -24.10 9.17
N ILE A 232 7.10 -23.90 10.18
CA ILE A 232 8.55 -23.86 10.01
C ILE A 232 9.30 -24.68 11.06
N LEU A 233 10.44 -25.22 10.67
CA LEU A 233 11.46 -25.75 11.56
C LEU A 233 12.47 -24.67 11.91
N ARG A 234 12.95 -24.70 13.16
CA ARG A 234 13.98 -23.81 13.69
C ARG A 234 15.05 -24.65 14.40
N ASP A 235 16.08 -25.05 13.65
CA ASP A 235 17.18 -25.86 14.17
C ASP A 235 18.36 -25.00 14.59
N ARG A 236 19.19 -25.47 15.53
CA ARG A 236 20.49 -24.83 15.80
C ARG A 236 21.43 -25.08 14.63
N ASN A 237 22.12 -24.04 14.16
CA ASN A 237 23.13 -24.19 13.11
C ASN A 237 24.26 -25.12 13.62
N PRO A 238 24.58 -26.22 12.93
CA PRO A 238 25.65 -27.13 13.33
C PRO A 238 27.04 -26.48 13.34
N ALA A 239 27.26 -25.47 12.49
CA ALA A 239 28.53 -24.75 12.37
C ALA A 239 28.69 -23.64 13.41
N ASP A 240 27.58 -23.02 13.84
CA ASP A 240 27.55 -22.05 14.93
C ASP A 240 26.26 -22.21 15.76
N ARG A 241 26.38 -22.79 16.96
CA ARG A 241 25.21 -23.09 17.81
C ARG A 241 24.49 -21.83 18.33
N ARG A 242 25.04 -20.64 18.11
CA ARG A 242 24.42 -19.35 18.42
C ARG A 242 23.41 -18.92 17.36
N GLU A 243 23.48 -19.50 16.16
CA GLU A 243 22.56 -19.21 15.08
C GLU A 243 21.46 -20.28 14.97
N HIS A 244 20.33 -19.86 14.43
CA HIS A 244 19.25 -20.76 14.04
C HIS A 244 19.10 -20.81 12.52
N VAL A 245 18.89 -22.02 12.00
CA VAL A 245 18.56 -22.28 10.59
C VAL A 245 17.06 -22.55 10.49
N LEU A 246 16.42 -21.85 9.58
CA LEU A 246 15.00 -21.92 9.30
C LEU A 246 14.75 -22.76 8.03
N ARG A 247 13.70 -23.58 8.07
CA ARG A 247 13.19 -24.36 6.93
C ARG A 247 11.67 -24.42 7.00
N LEU A 248 10.99 -24.58 5.86
CA LEU A 248 9.59 -24.96 5.86
C LEU A 248 9.42 -26.40 6.37
N THR A 249 8.31 -26.67 7.06
CA THR A 249 7.85 -28.05 7.26
C THR A 249 7.07 -28.52 6.03
N PRO A 250 6.79 -29.83 5.88
CA PRO A 250 5.85 -30.30 4.86
C PRO A 250 4.43 -29.71 4.99
N GLU A 251 4.07 -29.21 6.17
CA GLU A 251 2.84 -28.45 6.38
C GLU A 251 2.97 -27.00 5.88
N GLY A 252 4.08 -26.33 6.20
CA GLY A 252 4.40 -25.01 5.67
C GLY A 252 4.47 -24.96 4.15
N GLU A 253 5.05 -25.98 3.51
CA GLU A 253 5.08 -26.11 2.05
C GLU A 253 3.67 -26.22 1.45
N ARG A 254 2.81 -27.06 2.04
CA ARG A 254 1.40 -27.19 1.62
C ARG A 254 0.63 -25.88 1.81
N TYR A 255 0.80 -25.25 2.97
CA TYR A 255 0.17 -23.97 3.29
C TYR A 255 0.58 -22.89 2.29
N LEU A 256 1.88 -22.80 1.98
CA LEU A 256 2.41 -21.85 1.00
C LEU A 256 1.90 -22.15 -0.41
N ALA A 257 1.85 -23.42 -0.82
CA ALA A 257 1.33 -23.80 -2.12
C ALA A 257 -0.13 -23.37 -2.31
N GLU A 258 -0.99 -23.56 -1.30
CA GLU A 258 -2.38 -23.08 -1.35
C GLU A 258 -2.46 -21.54 -1.36
N ALA A 259 -1.61 -20.86 -0.57
CA ALA A 259 -1.56 -19.40 -0.58
C ALA A 259 -1.14 -18.83 -1.95
N LEU A 260 -0.17 -19.47 -2.63
CA LEU A 260 0.27 -19.06 -3.97
C LEU A 260 -0.83 -19.25 -5.02
N LYS A 261 -1.68 -20.28 -4.91
CA LYS A 261 -2.85 -20.42 -5.79
C LYS A 261 -3.82 -19.24 -5.67
N VAL A 262 -3.92 -18.63 -4.50
CA VAL A 262 -4.73 -17.41 -4.30
C VAL A 262 -4.11 -16.21 -5.00
N GLU A 263 -2.78 -16.05 -4.93
CA GLU A 263 -2.08 -15.00 -5.69
C GLU A 263 -2.28 -15.19 -7.19
N ASP A 264 -2.14 -16.43 -7.69
CA ASP A 264 -2.36 -16.76 -9.11
C ASP A 264 -3.82 -16.54 -9.52
N GLY A 265 -4.78 -16.86 -8.63
CA GLY A 265 -6.20 -16.55 -8.82
C GLY A 265 -6.43 -15.05 -8.97
N ALA A 266 -5.88 -14.24 -8.06
CA ALA A 266 -6.00 -12.80 -8.12
C ALA A 266 -5.35 -12.21 -9.39
N GLN A 267 -4.24 -12.79 -9.86
CA GLN A 267 -3.63 -12.39 -11.12
C GLN A 267 -4.52 -12.72 -12.33
N ARG A 268 -5.20 -13.87 -12.32
CA ARG A 268 -6.19 -14.23 -13.35
C ARG A 268 -7.41 -13.31 -13.32
N ASP A 269 -7.96 -13.03 -12.15
CA ASP A 269 -9.12 -12.11 -12.01
C ASP A 269 -8.80 -10.73 -12.60
N LEU A 270 -7.56 -10.27 -12.43
CA LEU A 270 -7.12 -9.01 -13.03
C LEU A 270 -6.94 -9.10 -14.54
N ALA A 271 -6.40 -10.22 -15.04
CA ALA A 271 -6.31 -10.47 -16.47
C ALA A 271 -7.71 -10.59 -17.12
N ASP A 272 -8.71 -11.12 -16.42
CA ASP A 272 -10.10 -11.13 -16.90
C ASP A 272 -10.70 -9.71 -16.93
N LEU A 273 -10.28 -8.83 -16.02
CA LEU A 273 -10.75 -7.44 -15.95
C LEU A 273 -10.13 -6.54 -17.03
N LEU A 274 -8.80 -6.63 -17.24
CA LEU A 274 -8.05 -5.74 -18.13
C LEU A 274 -7.68 -6.39 -19.47
N GLY A 275 -7.68 -7.72 -19.54
CA GLY A 275 -7.03 -8.49 -20.60
C GLY A 275 -5.58 -8.83 -20.27
N ASP A 276 -5.10 -9.97 -20.78
CA ASP A 276 -3.77 -10.52 -20.47
C ASP A 276 -2.62 -9.54 -20.78
N ALA A 277 -2.68 -8.88 -21.95
CA ALA A 277 -1.64 -7.95 -22.38
C ALA A 277 -1.57 -6.72 -21.48
N GLU A 278 -2.73 -6.19 -21.09
CA GLU A 278 -2.84 -5.00 -20.23
C GLU A 278 -2.43 -5.31 -18.78
N ALA A 279 -2.79 -6.49 -18.26
CA ALA A 279 -2.34 -6.92 -16.94
C ALA A 279 -0.82 -7.12 -16.88
N ALA A 280 -0.22 -7.69 -17.93
CA ALA A 280 1.24 -7.81 -18.05
C ALA A 280 1.93 -6.44 -18.17
N GLU A 281 1.35 -5.52 -18.94
CA GLU A 281 1.83 -4.14 -19.05
C GLU A 281 1.77 -3.41 -17.71
N LEU A 282 0.67 -3.53 -16.97
CA LEU A 282 0.54 -2.96 -15.63
C LEU A 282 1.63 -3.48 -14.69
N ASN A 283 1.93 -4.78 -14.72
CA ASN A 283 3.02 -5.35 -13.95
C ASN A 283 4.37 -4.73 -14.32
N ALA A 284 4.66 -4.55 -15.61
CA ALA A 284 5.90 -3.94 -16.06
C ALA A 284 6.03 -2.48 -15.57
N LEU A 285 4.95 -1.69 -15.67
CA LEU A 285 4.91 -0.30 -15.20
C LEU A 285 5.10 -0.20 -13.68
N LEU A 286 4.39 -1.03 -12.90
CA LEU A 286 4.54 -1.07 -11.45
C LEU A 286 5.94 -1.52 -11.03
N ALA A 287 6.52 -2.51 -11.72
CA ALA A 287 7.88 -2.95 -11.46
C ALA A 287 8.90 -1.83 -11.73
N ALA A 288 8.75 -1.09 -12.83
CA ALA A 288 9.61 0.04 -13.17
C ALA A 288 9.56 1.16 -12.11
N LEU A 289 8.37 1.47 -11.57
CA LEU A 289 8.24 2.43 -10.44
C LEU A 289 8.98 2.00 -9.19
N VAL A 290 9.05 0.70 -8.94
CA VAL A 290 9.61 0.15 -7.72
C VAL A 290 11.14 0.05 -7.79
N THR A 291 11.69 -0.15 -8.99
CA THR A 291 13.14 -0.36 -9.19
C THR A 291 13.94 0.88 -9.59
N GLY A 292 13.31 1.89 -10.19
CA GLY A 292 13.97 3.17 -10.53
C GLY A 292 13.72 4.17 -9.44
#